data_AF-A0AAU0B755-F1
#
_entry.id   AF-A0AAU0B755-F1
#
_cell.length_a   1.000
_cell.length_b   1.000
_cell.length_c   1.000
_cell.angle_alpha   90.00
_cell.angle_beta   90.00
_cell.angle_gamma   90.00
#
_symmetry.space_group_name_H-M   'P 1'
#
loop_
_entity.id
_entity.type
_entity.pdbx_description
1 polymer ?
#
loop_
_entity_poly.entity_id
_entity_poly.type
_entity_poly.pdbx_seq_one_letter_code
_entity_poly.pdbx_strand_id
1 'polypeptide(L)'
;MTRIKWCGLLLCAAVGVAGAQALPAPLEEGSAAAPSGGSTPDAATPATPTSATPSAAQQRARWDALTPAQQAELRARYAAWKGLTATDRVVLRQARERLHALPEDQQRALRTQFTVMDRLHRDGWRLGSQLGAFYSPLQPLIGYVPPAQRDALLSVLRSLDAGQLEQLALLAQRTPPQERDALRDALLAEAPATRNAWLKRQLAR
;
A
#
# COMPACT_ATOMS: atom_id res chain seq x y z
N MET A 1 35.19 -4.11 3.99
CA MET A 1 33.86 -3.57 4.31
C MET A 1 33.56 -2.38 3.41
N THR A 2 32.98 -2.67 2.25
CA THR A 2 32.79 -1.73 1.13
C THR A 2 31.53 -0.90 1.34
N ARG A 3 31.71 0.40 1.59
CA ARG A 3 30.62 1.40 1.55
C ARG A 3 30.31 1.71 0.09
N ILE A 4 29.16 1.28 -0.39
CA ILE A 4 28.68 1.61 -1.73
C ILE A 4 28.08 3.03 -1.67
N LYS A 5 28.87 4.00 -2.15
CA LYS A 5 28.52 5.40 -2.34
C LYS A 5 27.78 5.49 -3.69
N TRP A 6 26.49 5.81 -3.67
CA TRP A 6 25.76 6.16 -4.90
C TRP A 6 26.06 7.63 -5.23
N CYS A 7 27.08 7.85 -6.05
CA CYS A 7 27.31 9.12 -6.73
C CYS A 7 26.49 9.16 -8.02
N GLY A 8 25.80 10.30 -8.17
CA GLY A 8 25.21 10.92 -9.36
C GLY A 8 25.28 10.21 -10.70
N LEU A 9 24.11 10.19 -11.36
CA LEU A 9 24.08 10.51 -12.77
C LEU A 9 22.94 11.50 -13.05
N LEU A 10 23.34 12.76 -13.19
CA LEU A 10 22.62 13.79 -13.91
C LEU A 10 22.60 13.40 -15.39
N LEU A 11 21.41 13.40 -16.01
CA LEU A 11 21.32 13.77 -17.42
C LEU A 11 20.04 14.58 -17.64
N CYS A 12 20.24 15.83 -18.04
CA CYS A 12 19.22 16.72 -18.55
C CYS A 12 18.81 16.28 -19.96
N ALA A 13 17.52 16.32 -20.29
CA ALA A 13 17.06 16.73 -21.62
C ALA A 13 15.56 17.10 -21.61
N ALA A 14 15.33 18.37 -21.97
CA ALA A 14 14.23 18.91 -22.77
C ALA A 14 12.77 18.69 -22.32
N VAL A 15 12.25 19.75 -21.68
CA VAL A 15 11.03 20.51 -22.03
C VAL A 15 10.11 19.88 -23.08
N GLY A 16 8.88 19.58 -22.64
CA GLY A 16 7.68 19.52 -23.45
C GLY A 16 6.49 19.96 -22.61
N VAL A 17 6.10 21.23 -22.73
CA VAL A 17 4.88 21.79 -22.12
C VAL A 17 3.76 21.74 -23.16
N ALA A 18 2.59 21.25 -22.74
CA ALA A 18 1.23 21.48 -23.26
C ALA A 18 0.44 20.14 -23.31
N GLY A 19 -0.75 20.01 -22.75
CA GLY A 19 -1.62 21.02 -22.16
C GLY A 19 -2.77 20.41 -21.37
N ALA A 20 -3.35 21.29 -20.56
CA ALA A 20 -4.74 21.36 -20.11
C ALA A 20 -5.56 20.05 -20.03
N GLN A 21 -5.83 19.65 -18.79
CA GLN A 21 -7.18 19.63 -18.21
C GLN A 21 -8.34 19.43 -19.21
N ALA A 22 -8.93 18.24 -19.20
CA ALA A 22 -10.35 18.09 -19.49
C ALA A 22 -10.98 17.36 -18.29
N LEU A 23 -11.61 18.15 -17.43
CA LEU A 23 -12.55 17.68 -16.42
C LEU A 23 -13.71 16.98 -17.16
N PRO A 24 -14.09 15.72 -16.85
CA PRO A 24 -15.31 15.16 -17.43
C PRO A 24 -16.54 15.83 -16.80
N ALA A 25 -17.34 16.45 -17.67
CA ALA A 25 -18.67 16.99 -17.36
C ALA A 25 -19.62 15.86 -16.87
N PRO A 26 -20.63 16.18 -16.04
CA PRO A 26 -21.56 15.19 -15.51
C PRO A 26 -22.46 14.59 -16.60
N LEU A 27 -22.86 13.35 -16.36
CA LEU A 27 -23.81 12.56 -17.14
C LEU A 27 -25.11 13.33 -17.41
N GLU A 28 -25.41 13.59 -18.68
CA GLU A 28 -26.77 13.93 -19.12
C GLU A 28 -27.50 12.65 -19.53
N GLU A 29 -28.54 12.35 -18.77
CA GLU A 29 -29.52 11.31 -19.01
C GLU A 29 -30.45 11.71 -20.16
N GLY A 30 -30.65 10.79 -21.10
CA GLY A 30 -31.89 10.66 -21.87
C GLY A 30 -32.16 11.68 -22.99
N SER A 31 -32.06 11.24 -24.23
CA SER A 31 -33.25 11.19 -25.10
C SER A 31 -32.96 10.40 -26.38
N ALA A 32 -33.89 9.53 -26.72
CA ALA A 32 -33.91 8.75 -27.94
C ALA A 32 -34.29 9.61 -29.16
N ALA A 33 -33.56 9.47 -30.26
CA ALA A 33 -34.08 9.55 -31.63
C ALA A 33 -32.99 9.18 -32.64
N ALA A 34 -33.19 8.07 -33.36
CA ALA A 34 -32.65 7.85 -34.71
C ALA A 34 -33.69 8.36 -35.74
N PRO A 35 -33.47 8.35 -37.08
CA PRO A 35 -32.29 7.93 -37.87
C PRO A 35 -31.86 9.04 -38.88
N SER A 36 -30.73 8.97 -39.59
CA SER A 36 -30.63 8.32 -40.92
C SER A 36 -29.28 8.65 -41.56
N GLY A 37 -28.74 7.69 -42.33
CA GLY A 37 -28.02 7.97 -43.57
C GLY A 37 -26.50 7.89 -43.55
N GLY A 38 -25.96 6.97 -44.35
CA GLY A 38 -24.58 7.07 -44.87
C GLY A 38 -23.73 5.83 -44.64
N SER A 39 -23.87 4.83 -45.51
CA SER A 39 -22.88 3.76 -45.66
C SER A 39 -21.64 4.28 -46.39
N THR A 40 -20.46 4.00 -45.85
CA THR A 40 -19.25 3.69 -46.62
C THR A 40 -18.41 2.65 -45.86
N PRO A 41 -17.85 1.64 -46.56
CA PRO A 41 -17.01 0.62 -45.95
C PRO A 41 -15.53 1.03 -45.97
N ASP A 42 -14.75 0.31 -45.17
CA ASP A 42 -13.29 0.20 -45.22
C ASP A 42 -12.46 1.31 -44.56
N ALA A 43 -12.20 1.11 -43.26
CA ALA A 43 -10.88 1.30 -42.67
C ALA A 43 -10.82 0.42 -41.42
N ALA A 44 -10.25 -0.78 -41.57
CA ALA A 44 -9.90 -1.62 -40.44
C ALA A 44 -8.78 -0.95 -39.64
N THR A 45 -9.16 -0.01 -38.78
CA THR A 45 -8.32 0.50 -37.71
C THR A 45 -7.98 -0.69 -36.81
N PRO A 46 -6.68 -0.99 -36.56
CA PRO A 46 -6.33 -2.01 -35.59
C PRO A 46 -6.94 -1.59 -34.26
N ALA A 47 -7.91 -2.35 -33.80
CA ALA A 47 -8.55 -2.14 -32.52
C ALA A 47 -7.45 -2.19 -31.46
N THR A 48 -7.06 -1.02 -30.95
CA THR A 48 -6.45 -0.91 -29.64
C THR A 48 -7.38 -1.69 -28.70
N PRO A 49 -6.87 -2.64 -27.90
CA PRO A 49 -7.70 -3.34 -26.94
C PRO A 49 -8.15 -2.31 -25.90
N THR A 50 -9.31 -1.69 -26.15
CA THR A 50 -10.06 -0.97 -25.15
C THR A 50 -10.26 -1.96 -24.02
N SER A 51 -9.57 -1.71 -22.91
CA SER A 51 -9.74 -2.47 -21.69
C SER A 51 -11.14 -2.18 -21.19
N ALA A 52 -12.13 -2.91 -21.71
CA ALA A 52 -13.52 -2.74 -21.34
C ALA A 52 -13.65 -3.03 -19.85
N THR A 53 -14.09 -2.03 -19.08
CA THR A 53 -14.39 -2.22 -17.67
C THR A 53 -15.42 -3.34 -17.54
N PRO A 54 -15.13 -4.43 -16.80
CA PRO A 54 -16.03 -5.57 -16.72
C PRO A 54 -17.37 -5.13 -16.11
N SER A 55 -18.46 -5.58 -16.72
CA SER A 55 -19.81 -5.33 -16.22
C SER A 55 -19.99 -5.87 -14.80
N ALA A 56 -20.94 -5.31 -14.07
CA ALA A 56 -21.18 -5.71 -12.69
C ALA A 56 -21.62 -7.19 -12.56
N ALA A 57 -22.22 -7.78 -13.59
CA ALA A 57 -22.54 -9.22 -13.65
C ALA A 57 -21.27 -10.07 -13.81
N GLN A 58 -20.35 -9.67 -14.69
CA GLN A 58 -19.06 -10.34 -14.87
C GLN A 58 -18.19 -10.26 -13.60
N GLN A 59 -18.25 -9.15 -12.86
CA GLN A 59 -17.54 -9.01 -11.59
C GLN A 59 -18.07 -9.98 -10.51
N ARG A 60 -19.39 -10.17 -10.43
CA ARG A 60 -20.02 -11.15 -9.53
C ARG A 60 -19.65 -12.58 -9.90
N ALA A 61 -19.78 -12.96 -11.18
CA ALA A 61 -19.38 -14.28 -11.64
C ALA A 61 -17.89 -14.58 -11.35
N ARG A 62 -17.00 -13.58 -11.53
CA ARG A 62 -15.58 -13.71 -11.14
C ARG A 62 -15.39 -13.89 -9.65
N TRP A 63 -16.18 -13.21 -8.81
CA TRP A 63 -16.13 -13.36 -7.37
C TRP A 63 -16.60 -14.75 -6.90
N ASP A 64 -17.72 -15.22 -7.46
CA ASP A 64 -18.33 -16.51 -7.13
C ASP A 64 -17.44 -17.69 -7.57
N ALA A 65 -16.64 -17.51 -8.62
CA ALA A 65 -15.66 -18.50 -9.07
C ALA A 65 -14.42 -18.63 -8.15
N LEU A 66 -14.21 -17.72 -7.20
CA LEU A 66 -13.08 -17.78 -6.27
C LEU A 66 -13.35 -18.73 -5.11
N THR A 67 -12.32 -19.46 -4.69
CA THR A 67 -12.38 -20.25 -3.46
C THR A 67 -12.58 -19.35 -2.23
N PRO A 68 -13.17 -19.87 -1.12
CA PRO A 68 -13.34 -19.10 0.11
C PRO A 68 -12.03 -18.47 0.63
N ALA A 69 -10.91 -19.18 0.47
CA ALA A 69 -9.59 -18.68 0.85
C ALA A 69 -9.14 -17.49 -0.02
N GLN A 70 -9.35 -17.55 -1.33
CA GLN A 70 -9.05 -16.43 -2.24
C GLN A 70 -9.94 -15.22 -1.98
N GLN A 71 -11.23 -15.45 -1.69
CA GLN A 71 -12.15 -14.38 -1.31
C GLN A 71 -11.72 -13.70 0.00
N ALA A 72 -11.32 -14.48 1.01
CA ALA A 72 -10.82 -13.95 2.28
C ALA A 72 -9.54 -13.12 2.10
N GLU A 73 -8.62 -13.60 1.27
CA GLU A 73 -7.39 -12.90 0.91
C GLU A 73 -7.65 -11.56 0.19
N LEU A 74 -8.57 -11.54 -0.79
CA LEU A 74 -8.98 -10.30 -1.46
C LEU A 74 -9.64 -9.32 -0.50
N ARG A 75 -10.50 -9.80 0.41
CA ARG A 75 -11.09 -8.97 1.47
C ARG A 75 -10.03 -8.38 2.39
N ALA A 76 -9.03 -9.17 2.80
CA ALA A 76 -7.94 -8.71 3.64
C ALA A 76 -7.09 -7.63 2.95
N ARG A 77 -6.73 -7.85 1.67
CA ARG A 77 -5.99 -6.86 0.86
C ARG A 77 -6.77 -5.57 0.68
N TYR A 78 -8.08 -5.67 0.44
CA TYR A 78 -8.94 -4.51 0.30
C TYR A 78 -9.10 -3.73 1.61
N ALA A 79 -9.25 -4.43 2.75
CA ALA A 79 -9.28 -3.81 4.07
C ALA A 79 -7.95 -3.09 4.39
N ALA A 80 -6.81 -3.71 4.07
CA ALA A 80 -5.50 -3.10 4.21
C ALA A 80 -5.37 -1.82 3.37
N TRP A 81 -5.76 -1.88 2.08
CA TRP A 81 -5.78 -0.72 1.19
C TRP A 81 -6.66 0.41 1.73
N LYS A 82 -7.85 0.10 2.27
CA LYS A 82 -8.72 1.08 2.92
C LYS A 82 -8.04 1.74 4.12
N GLY A 83 -7.28 0.98 4.90
CA GLY A 83 -6.56 1.47 6.08
C GLY A 83 -5.30 2.29 5.78
N LEU A 84 -4.78 2.29 4.55
CA LEU A 84 -3.59 3.07 4.21
C LEU A 84 -3.85 4.58 4.28
N THR A 85 -2.86 5.33 4.78
CA THR A 85 -2.90 6.80 4.83
C THR A 85 -2.86 7.41 3.42
N ALA A 86 -3.24 8.68 3.29
CA ALA A 86 -3.15 9.38 2.01
C ALA A 86 -1.71 9.38 1.45
N THR A 87 -0.72 9.57 2.33
CA THR A 87 0.71 9.52 2.01
C THR A 87 1.12 8.13 1.51
N ASP A 88 0.72 7.06 2.21
CA ASP A 88 1.01 5.68 1.78
C ASP A 88 0.42 5.38 0.39
N ARG A 89 -0.78 5.88 0.10
CA ARG A 89 -1.41 5.69 -1.21
C ARG A 89 -0.66 6.43 -2.33
N VAL A 90 -0.10 7.61 -2.05
CA VAL A 90 0.78 8.33 -3.00
C VAL A 90 2.04 7.52 -3.26
N VAL A 91 2.71 7.06 -2.20
CA VAL A 91 3.93 6.24 -2.30
C VAL A 91 3.66 4.96 -3.09
N LEU A 92 2.52 4.30 -2.86
CA LEU A 92 2.17 3.07 -3.59
C LEU A 92 1.90 3.35 -5.07
N ARG A 93 1.21 4.46 -5.41
CA ARG A 93 1.03 4.85 -6.82
C ARG A 93 2.38 5.08 -7.50
N GLN A 94 3.29 5.82 -6.87
CA GLN A 94 4.63 6.06 -7.42
C GLN A 94 5.45 4.77 -7.53
N ALA A 95 5.33 3.85 -6.57
CA ALA A 95 5.97 2.53 -6.64
C ALA A 95 5.41 1.69 -7.79
N ARG A 96 4.10 1.75 -8.03
CA ARG A 96 3.45 1.08 -9.16
C ARG A 96 3.94 1.61 -10.50
N GLU A 97 4.02 2.94 -10.67
CA GLU A 97 4.55 3.52 -11.91
C GLU A 97 6.00 3.11 -12.16
N ARG A 98 6.84 3.12 -11.12
CA ARG A 98 8.22 2.64 -11.20
C ARG A 98 8.30 1.16 -11.58
N LEU A 99 7.44 0.31 -11.01
CA LEU A 99 7.38 -1.12 -11.34
C LEU A 99 6.99 -1.33 -12.81
N HIS A 100 5.99 -0.59 -13.31
CA HIS A 100 5.57 -0.69 -14.71
C HIS A 100 6.62 -0.19 -15.71
N ALA A 101 7.48 0.76 -15.29
CA ALA A 101 8.60 1.21 -16.11
C ALA A 101 9.74 0.19 -16.22
N LEU A 102 9.78 -0.84 -15.36
CA LEU A 102 10.82 -1.88 -15.43
C LEU A 102 10.56 -2.87 -16.58
N PRO A 103 11.60 -3.47 -17.18
CA PRO A 103 11.44 -4.59 -18.11
C PRO A 103 10.68 -5.77 -17.49
N GLU A 104 9.94 -6.53 -18.29
CA GLU A 104 9.11 -7.63 -17.79
C GLU A 104 9.88 -8.68 -16.98
N ASP A 105 11.12 -8.98 -17.37
CA ASP A 105 11.96 -9.94 -16.65
C ASP A 105 12.27 -9.48 -15.22
N GLN A 106 12.52 -8.18 -15.05
CA GLN A 106 12.75 -7.59 -13.74
C GLN A 106 11.46 -7.57 -12.91
N GLN A 107 10.31 -7.26 -13.53
CA GLN A 107 9.02 -7.33 -12.86
C GLN A 107 8.71 -8.76 -12.40
N ARG A 108 8.98 -9.78 -13.24
CA ARG A 108 8.81 -11.19 -12.89
C ARG A 108 9.75 -11.59 -11.74
N ALA A 109 11.02 -11.20 -11.80
CA ALA A 109 11.98 -11.47 -10.74
C ALA A 109 11.52 -10.89 -9.38
N LEU A 110 11.04 -9.64 -9.34
CA LEU A 110 10.51 -9.01 -8.13
C LEU A 110 9.27 -9.72 -7.60
N ARG A 111 8.35 -10.13 -8.47
CA ARG A 111 7.15 -10.87 -8.09
C ARG A 111 7.48 -12.25 -7.53
N THR A 112 8.45 -12.94 -8.11
CA THR A 112 8.95 -14.23 -7.59
C THR A 112 9.58 -14.04 -6.22
N GLN A 113 10.48 -13.06 -6.07
CA GLN A 113 11.09 -12.71 -4.78
C GLN A 113 10.03 -12.44 -3.71
N PHE A 114 9.02 -11.62 -4.02
CA PHE A 114 7.93 -11.35 -3.10
C PHE A 114 7.15 -12.62 -2.75
N THR A 115 6.88 -13.50 -3.72
CA THR A 115 6.08 -14.71 -3.49
C THR A 115 6.79 -15.73 -2.58
N VAL A 116 8.12 -15.83 -2.68
CA VAL A 116 8.91 -16.71 -1.81
C VAL A 116 9.16 -16.15 -0.42
N MET A 117 8.88 -14.85 -0.19
CA MET A 117 8.96 -14.28 1.15
C MET A 117 7.95 -14.95 2.08
N ASP A 118 8.38 -15.11 3.32
CA ASP A 118 7.53 -15.63 4.39
C ASP A 118 6.24 -14.82 4.51
N ARG A 119 5.15 -15.51 4.85
CA ARG A 119 3.81 -14.93 4.93
C ARG A 119 3.74 -13.79 5.93
N LEU A 120 4.41 -13.94 7.08
CA LEU A 120 4.45 -12.91 8.12
C LEU A 120 5.05 -11.61 7.55
N HIS A 121 6.16 -11.71 6.83
CA HIS A 121 6.78 -10.55 6.19
C HIS A 121 5.90 -9.92 5.10
N ARG A 122 5.26 -10.74 4.26
CA ARG A 122 4.32 -10.25 3.24
C ARG A 122 3.11 -9.53 3.85
N ASP A 123 2.57 -10.07 4.94
CA ASP A 123 1.44 -9.48 5.65
C ASP A 123 1.85 -8.16 6.33
N GLY A 124 3.10 -8.04 6.81
CA GLY A 124 3.65 -6.79 7.34
C GLY A 124 3.60 -5.63 6.33
N TRP A 125 3.86 -5.89 5.05
CA TRP A 125 3.78 -4.86 4.00
C TRP A 125 2.37 -4.30 3.78
N ARG A 126 1.32 -4.99 4.24
CA ARG A 126 -0.06 -4.48 4.18
C ARG A 126 -0.31 -3.30 5.11
N LEU A 127 0.57 -3.10 6.09
CA LEU A 127 0.45 -2.05 7.08
C LEU A 127 0.84 -0.66 6.54
N GLY A 128 1.51 -0.62 5.38
CA GLY A 128 2.10 0.58 4.77
C GLY A 128 3.61 0.41 4.58
N SER A 129 4.24 1.25 3.76
CA SER A 129 5.66 1.10 3.44
C SER A 129 6.57 1.38 4.65
N GLN A 130 6.21 2.37 5.47
CA GLN A 130 6.98 2.71 6.66
C GLN A 130 6.84 1.63 7.74
N LEU A 131 5.61 1.35 8.18
CA LEU A 131 5.35 0.36 9.23
C LEU A 131 5.73 -1.07 8.81
N GLY A 132 5.56 -1.41 7.52
CA GLY A 132 5.95 -2.71 6.97
C GLY A 132 7.46 -2.98 7.05
N ALA A 133 8.29 -1.96 6.85
CA ALA A 133 9.75 -2.09 6.99
C ALA A 133 10.19 -2.42 8.42
N PHE A 134 9.44 -1.94 9.42
CA PHE A 134 9.69 -2.21 10.85
C PHE A 134 8.88 -3.40 11.39
N TYR A 135 8.14 -4.12 10.56
CA TYR A 135 7.24 -5.16 11.04
C TYR A 135 7.98 -6.31 11.75
N SER A 136 9.08 -6.78 11.18
CA SER A 136 9.90 -7.86 11.77
C SER A 136 10.44 -7.50 13.16
N PRO A 137 11.13 -6.36 13.37
CA PRO A 137 11.61 -6.00 14.71
C PRO A 137 10.51 -5.57 15.69
N LEU A 138 9.33 -5.17 15.21
CA LEU A 138 8.16 -4.89 16.06
C LEU A 138 7.37 -6.15 16.43
N GLN A 139 7.56 -7.27 15.71
CA GLN A 139 6.82 -8.51 15.87
C GLN A 139 6.73 -9.00 17.34
N PRO A 140 7.76 -8.88 18.19
CA PRO A 140 7.64 -9.25 19.60
C PRO A 140 6.50 -8.55 20.32
N LEU A 141 6.27 -7.25 20.03
CA LEU A 141 5.27 -6.41 20.69
C LEU A 141 3.88 -6.54 20.06
N ILE A 142 3.82 -6.74 18.74
CA ILE A 142 2.57 -6.71 17.96
C ILE A 142 2.10 -8.09 17.48
N GLY A 143 2.87 -9.15 17.72
CA GLY A 143 2.53 -10.51 17.29
C GLY A 143 1.27 -11.05 17.97
N TYR A 144 1.02 -10.61 19.21
CA TYR A 144 -0.23 -10.87 19.92
C TYR A 144 -0.75 -9.56 20.52
N VAL A 145 -1.84 -9.06 19.93
CA VAL A 145 -2.55 -7.85 20.38
C VAL A 145 -4.01 -8.22 20.68
N PRO A 146 -4.51 -7.91 21.89
CA PRO A 146 -5.91 -8.13 22.24
C PRO A 146 -6.85 -7.46 21.24
N PRO A 147 -7.97 -8.10 20.82
CA PRO A 147 -8.87 -7.56 19.80
C PRO A 147 -9.30 -6.11 20.05
N ALA A 148 -9.59 -5.77 21.31
CA ALA A 148 -10.02 -4.43 21.72
C ALA A 148 -8.95 -3.34 21.51
N GLN A 149 -7.66 -3.70 21.49
CA GLN A 149 -6.55 -2.76 21.34
C GLN A 149 -6.06 -2.60 19.90
N ARG A 150 -6.45 -3.50 18.98
CA ARG A 150 -5.84 -3.60 17.64
C ARG A 150 -5.94 -2.31 16.84
N ASP A 151 -7.14 -1.73 16.75
CA ASP A 151 -7.37 -0.54 15.93
C ASP A 151 -6.68 0.70 16.53
N ALA A 152 -6.76 0.87 17.85
CA ALA A 152 -6.09 1.95 18.56
C ALA A 152 -4.56 1.87 18.41
N LEU A 153 -3.99 0.67 18.60
CA LEU A 153 -2.55 0.46 18.47
C LEU A 153 -2.09 0.68 17.02
N LEU A 154 -2.83 0.18 16.04
CA LEU A 154 -2.51 0.39 14.64
C LEU A 154 -2.56 1.87 14.26
N SER A 155 -3.53 2.63 14.80
CA SER A 155 -3.60 4.08 14.62
C SER A 155 -2.37 4.79 15.21
N VAL A 156 -1.95 4.39 16.42
CA VAL A 156 -0.72 4.93 17.03
C VAL A 156 0.50 4.61 16.18
N LEU A 157 0.69 3.35 15.77
CA LEU A 157 1.84 2.92 14.96
C LEU A 157 1.92 3.68 13.62
N ARG A 158 0.78 3.99 12.99
CA ARG A 158 0.73 4.79 11.76
C ARG A 158 1.04 6.27 11.98
N SER A 159 0.88 6.77 13.20
CA SER A 159 1.23 8.15 13.56
C SER A 159 2.72 8.33 13.87
N LEU A 160 3.45 7.23 14.10
CA LEU A 160 4.88 7.29 14.42
C LEU A 160 5.71 7.54 13.16
N ASP A 161 6.73 8.39 13.27
CA ASP A 161 7.77 8.55 12.26
C ASP A 161 8.78 7.38 12.29
N ALA A 162 9.67 7.33 11.30
CA ALA A 162 10.67 6.26 11.18
C ALA A 162 11.61 6.16 12.41
N GLY A 163 12.03 7.30 12.99
CA GLY A 163 12.91 7.30 14.16
C GLY A 163 12.17 6.85 15.42
N GLN A 164 10.90 7.21 15.57
CA GLN A 164 10.06 6.69 16.65
C GLN A 164 9.78 5.18 16.51
N LEU A 165 9.57 4.69 15.30
CA LEU A 165 9.40 3.25 15.03
C LEU A 165 10.68 2.46 15.33
N GLU A 166 11.85 3.01 15.01
CA GLU A 166 13.14 2.43 15.38
C GLU A 166 13.31 2.34 16.91
N GLN A 167 12.97 3.41 17.64
CA GLN A 167 12.99 3.40 19.10
C GLN A 167 12.05 2.34 19.69
N LEU A 168 10.82 2.26 19.16
CA LEU A 168 9.85 1.26 19.59
C LEU A 168 10.30 -0.17 19.26
N ALA A 169 10.94 -0.38 18.11
CA ALA A 169 11.52 -1.66 17.72
C ALA A 169 12.63 -2.12 18.68
N LEU A 170 13.49 -1.20 19.13
CA LEU A 170 14.50 -1.50 20.14
C LEU A 170 13.86 -1.84 21.49
N LEU A 171 12.83 -1.11 21.91
CA LEU A 171 12.07 -1.43 23.12
C LEU A 171 11.42 -2.81 23.03
N ALA A 172 10.74 -3.11 21.92
CA ALA A 172 10.06 -4.39 21.69
C ALA A 172 11.00 -5.60 21.86
N GLN A 173 12.27 -5.45 21.46
CA GLN A 173 13.30 -6.48 21.63
C GLN A 173 13.82 -6.60 23.07
N ARG A 174 13.91 -5.48 23.80
CA ARG A 174 14.37 -5.45 25.20
C ARG A 174 13.29 -5.85 26.20
N THR A 175 12.01 -5.70 25.84
CA THR A 175 10.89 -5.98 26.75
C THR A 175 10.58 -7.49 26.80
N PRO A 176 10.67 -8.12 27.99
CA PRO A 176 10.35 -9.53 28.15
C PRO A 176 8.87 -9.79 27.87
N PRO A 177 8.47 -11.01 27.45
CA PRO A 177 7.09 -11.32 27.04
C PRO A 177 6.00 -10.88 28.03
N GLN A 178 6.27 -10.99 29.33
CA GLN A 178 5.33 -10.67 30.42
C GLN A 178 5.05 -9.16 30.54
N GLU A 179 5.97 -8.31 30.09
CA GLU A 179 5.85 -6.85 30.21
C GLU A 179 5.32 -6.18 28.93
N ARG A 180 5.15 -6.95 27.85
CA ARG A 180 4.74 -6.39 26.54
C ARG A 180 3.32 -5.83 26.57
N ASP A 181 2.44 -6.44 27.35
CA ASP A 181 1.08 -5.92 27.58
C ASP A 181 1.14 -4.54 28.21
N ALA A 182 1.89 -4.39 29.31
CA ALA A 182 2.07 -3.12 29.99
C ALA A 182 2.74 -2.06 29.10
N LEU A 183 3.71 -2.44 28.26
CA LEU A 183 4.33 -1.53 27.30
C LEU A 183 3.32 -1.03 26.26
N ARG A 184 2.45 -1.90 25.75
CA ARG A 184 1.38 -1.51 24.82
C ARG A 184 0.38 -0.57 25.48
N ASP A 185 -0.07 -0.89 26.69
CA ASP A 185 -1.02 -0.05 27.42
C ASP A 185 -0.43 1.34 27.69
N ALA A 186 0.83 1.41 28.10
CA ALA A 186 1.52 2.68 28.32
C ALA A 186 1.71 3.49 27.02
N LEU A 187 2.01 2.83 25.89
CA LEU A 187 2.09 3.48 24.58
C LEU A 187 0.73 4.05 24.14
N LEU A 188 -0.37 3.33 24.39
CA LEU A 188 -1.73 3.75 24.07
C LEU A 188 -2.20 4.92 24.95
N ALA A 189 -1.80 4.95 26.22
CA ALA A 189 -2.14 6.02 27.16
C ALA A 189 -1.37 7.33 26.88
N GLU A 190 -0.19 7.25 26.25
CA GLU A 190 0.66 8.43 26.00
C GLU A 190 0.09 9.32 24.88
N ALA A 191 0.03 10.63 25.13
CA ALA A 191 -0.44 11.60 24.15
C ALA A 191 0.51 11.74 22.95
N PRO A 192 0.01 12.05 21.73
CA PRO A 192 0.86 12.16 20.54
C PRO A 192 2.02 13.14 20.69
N ALA A 193 1.81 14.27 21.36
CA ALA A 193 2.81 15.33 21.53
C ALA A 193 4.00 14.91 22.43
N THR A 194 3.77 14.05 23.41
CA THR A 194 4.78 13.65 24.40
C THR A 194 5.41 12.28 24.10
N ARG A 195 4.86 11.55 23.12
CA ARG A 195 5.25 10.17 22.80
C ARG A 195 6.73 10.00 22.44
N ASN A 196 7.32 10.92 21.68
CA ASN A 196 8.76 10.86 21.36
C ASN A 196 9.62 10.91 22.63
N ALA A 197 9.32 11.87 23.52
CA ALA A 197 10.03 12.01 24.79
C ALA A 197 9.82 10.79 25.68
N TRP A 198 8.60 10.24 25.71
CA TRP A 198 8.31 9.01 26.43
C TRP A 198 9.13 7.81 25.91
N LEU A 199 9.19 7.58 24.58
CA LEU A 199 9.98 6.49 23.98
C LEU A 199 11.46 6.60 24.37
N LYS A 200 12.04 7.81 24.31
CA LYS A 200 13.43 8.06 24.72
C LYS A 200 13.67 7.74 26.20
N ARG A 201 12.75 8.13 27.10
CA ARG A 201 12.86 7.79 28.53
C ARG A 201 12.78 6.29 28.77
N GLN A 202 11.91 5.57 28.04
CA GLN A 202 11.81 4.11 28.16
C GLN A 202 13.12 3.41 27.76
N LEU A 203 13.78 3.89 26.71
CA LEU A 203 15.05 3.30 26.24
C LEU A 203 16.23 3.53 27.19
N ALA A 204 16.18 4.60 27.98
CA ALA A 204 17.21 4.95 28.96
C ALA A 204 17.10 4.15 30.27
N ARG A 205 16.03 3.37 30.44
CA ARG A 205 15.89 2.41 31.53
C ARG A 205 16.56 1.07 31.19
#